data_AF-A0A960HTU3-F1
#
_entry.id   AF-A0A960HTU3-F1
#
_cell.length_a   1.000
_cell.length_b   1.000
_cell.length_c   1.000
_cell.angle_alpha   90.00
_cell.angle_beta   90.00
_cell.angle_gamma   90.00
#
_symmetry.space_group_name_H-M   'P 1'
#
loop_
_entity.id
_entity.type
_entity.pdbx_description
1 polymer ?
#
loop_
_entity_poly.entity_id
_entity_poly.type
_entity_poly.pdbx_seq_one_letter_code
_entity_poly.pdbx_strand_id
1 'polypeptide(L)'
;MRVTAVEVPTRVLVFGMARADGSIVADELYDVAEACERSPEQVRSCLRRLVSEQLLTRDGTGRTAVFRTTEAGDALRLGSLRRHELAYRQDRRGQGWDGRWHLVAFAVPEQRRSARDRLRDRLLDAGGAAINNGLYVS
;
A
#
# COMPACT_ATOMS: atom_id res chain seq x y z
N MET A 1 -6.41 -18.28 21.00
CA MET A 1 -6.74 -17.22 20.01
C MET A 1 -6.49 -17.82 18.62
N ARG A 2 -7.53 -18.26 17.92
CA ARG A 2 -7.37 -18.74 16.53
C ARG A 2 -7.13 -17.50 15.68
N VAL A 3 -5.91 -17.32 15.19
CA VAL A 3 -5.67 -16.41 14.07
C VAL A 3 -6.39 -17.06 12.89
N THR A 4 -7.59 -16.57 12.56
CA THR A 4 -8.21 -16.88 11.27
C THR A 4 -7.21 -16.44 10.21
N ALA A 5 -6.73 -17.39 9.40
CA ALA A 5 -5.83 -17.07 8.31
C ALA A 5 -6.49 -15.99 7.44
N VAL A 6 -5.94 -14.78 7.48
CA VAL A 6 -6.44 -13.69 6.64
C VAL A 6 -6.06 -14.07 5.23
N GLU A 7 -7.06 -14.31 4.40
CA GLU A 7 -6.83 -14.60 2.99
C GLU A 7 -6.13 -13.40 2.35
N VAL A 8 -4.88 -13.59 1.91
CA VAL A 8 -4.10 -12.52 1.27
C VAL A 8 -4.51 -12.41 -0.20
N PRO A 9 -5.10 -11.29 -0.65
CA PRO A 9 -5.48 -11.14 -2.05
C PRO A 9 -4.24 -11.22 -2.95
N THR A 10 -4.33 -11.89 -4.11
CA THR A 10 -3.19 -12.08 -5.02
C THR A 10 -2.52 -10.76 -5.42
N ARG A 11 -3.30 -9.68 -5.56
CA ARG A 11 -2.77 -8.34 -5.83
C ARG A 11 -1.85 -7.82 -4.72
N VAL A 12 -2.22 -8.05 -3.46
CA VAL A 12 -1.42 -7.66 -2.29
C VAL A 12 -0.13 -8.45 -2.28
N LEU A 13 -0.18 -9.75 -2.56
CA LEU A 13 1.00 -10.60 -2.69
C LEU A 13 1.95 -10.08 -3.80
N VAL A 14 1.42 -9.77 -4.99
CA VAL A 14 2.23 -9.24 -6.10
C VAL A 14 2.93 -7.92 -5.72
N PHE A 15 2.21 -6.95 -5.15
CA PHE A 15 2.83 -5.69 -4.74
C PHE A 15 3.74 -5.82 -3.51
N GLY A 16 3.47 -6.79 -2.63
CA GLY A 16 4.32 -7.10 -1.48
C GLY A 16 5.67 -7.71 -1.87
N MET A 17 5.73 -8.39 -3.01
CA MET A 17 6.96 -8.93 -3.60
C MET A 17 7.79 -7.90 -4.37
N ALA A 18 7.31 -6.65 -4.49
CA ALA A 18 8.09 -5.59 -5.12
C ALA A 18 9.26 -5.18 -4.24
N ARG A 19 10.46 -5.20 -4.81
CA ARG A 19 11.68 -4.72 -4.15
C ARG A 19 11.66 -3.20 -3.97
N ALA A 20 12.66 -2.68 -3.27
CA ALA A 20 12.83 -1.25 -3.04
C ALA A 20 12.89 -0.44 -4.34
N ASP A 21 13.45 -1.02 -5.41
CA ASP A 21 13.53 -0.42 -6.75
C ASP A 21 12.27 -0.63 -7.61
N GLY A 22 11.21 -1.24 -7.04
CA GLY A 22 9.96 -1.52 -7.74
C GLY A 22 9.99 -2.77 -8.62
N SER A 23 11.09 -3.51 -8.68
CA SER A 23 11.18 -4.76 -9.45
C SER A 23 10.46 -5.92 -8.75
N ILE A 24 9.81 -6.78 -9.54
CA ILE A 24 9.19 -8.04 -9.12
C ILE A 24 9.68 -9.13 -10.07
N VAL A 25 10.44 -10.10 -9.56
CA VAL A 25 10.90 -11.25 -10.36
C VAL A 25 9.83 -12.31 -10.38
N ALA A 26 9.43 -12.75 -11.58
CA ALA A 26 8.31 -13.67 -11.74
C ALA A 26 8.57 -15.02 -11.06
N ASP A 27 9.79 -15.55 -11.14
CA ASP A 27 10.15 -16.84 -10.54
C ASP A 27 9.91 -16.84 -9.01
N GLU A 28 10.51 -15.87 -8.32
CA GLU A 28 10.33 -15.66 -6.87
C GLU A 28 8.85 -15.43 -6.51
N LEU A 29 8.14 -14.66 -7.34
CA LEU A 29 6.72 -14.40 -7.15
C LEU A 29 5.89 -15.71 -7.23
N TYR A 30 6.17 -16.59 -8.18
CA TYR A 30 5.44 -17.86 -8.31
C TYR A 30 5.72 -18.78 -7.11
N ASP A 31 6.97 -18.86 -6.65
CA ASP A 31 7.33 -19.69 -5.50
C ASP A 31 6.63 -19.21 -4.21
N VAL A 32 6.59 -17.90 -3.97
CA VAL A 32 5.88 -17.33 -2.83
C VAL A 32 4.36 -17.46 -2.98
N ALA A 33 3.84 -17.30 -4.19
CA ALA A 33 2.42 -17.47 -4.46
C ALA A 33 1.95 -18.91 -4.20
N GLU A 34 2.75 -19.90 -4.58
CA GLU A 34 2.50 -21.32 -4.29
C GLU A 34 2.47 -21.57 -2.77
N ALA A 35 3.44 -21.03 -2.03
CA ALA A 35 3.45 -21.12 -0.56
C ALA A 35 2.25 -20.42 0.11
N CYS A 36 1.61 -19.48 -0.61
CA CYS A 36 0.38 -18.80 -0.19
C CYS A 36 -0.89 -19.41 -0.81
N GLU A 37 -0.80 -20.64 -1.32
CA GLU A 37 -1.92 -21.40 -1.90
C GLU A 37 -2.61 -20.68 -3.07
N ARG A 38 -1.82 -19.95 -3.88
CA ARG A 38 -2.30 -19.28 -5.11
C ARG A 38 -1.86 -20.04 -6.34
N SER A 39 -2.81 -20.30 -7.23
CA SER A 39 -2.51 -21.00 -8.46
C SER A 39 -1.70 -20.12 -9.43
N PRO A 40 -0.84 -20.71 -10.27
CA PRO A 40 -0.15 -19.97 -11.32
C PRO A 40 -1.09 -19.19 -12.24
N GLU A 41 -2.29 -19.71 -12.52
CA GLU A 41 -3.32 -19.05 -13.32
C GLU A 41 -3.84 -17.78 -12.65
N GLN A 42 -4.08 -17.80 -11.33
CA GLN A 42 -4.48 -16.63 -10.56
C GLN A 42 -3.41 -15.54 -10.61
N VAL A 43 -2.14 -15.92 -10.43
CA VAL A 43 -1.00 -14.99 -10.49
C VAL A 43 -0.86 -14.39 -11.89
N ARG A 44 -0.90 -15.20 -12.95
CA ARG A 44 -0.85 -14.73 -14.35
C ARG A 44 -1.98 -13.77 -14.67
N SER A 45 -3.21 -14.11 -14.27
CA SER A 45 -4.39 -13.26 -14.45
C SER A 45 -4.21 -11.91 -13.75
N CYS A 46 -3.73 -11.94 -12.49
CA CYS A 46 -3.46 -10.72 -11.73
C CYS A 46 -2.38 -9.86 -12.39
N LEU A 47 -1.25 -10.44 -12.82
CA LEU A 47 -0.17 -9.73 -13.51
C LEU A 47 -0.65 -9.11 -14.83
N ARG A 48 -1.39 -9.85 -15.65
CA ARG A 48 -1.98 -9.33 -16.90
C ARG A 48 -2.89 -8.14 -16.62
N ARG A 49 -3.73 -8.23 -15.59
CA ARG A 49 -4.61 -7.14 -15.19
C ARG A 49 -3.82 -5.91 -14.73
N LEU A 50 -2.80 -6.09 -13.89
CA LEU A 50 -1.94 -5.00 -13.40
C LEU A 50 -1.18 -4.30 -14.52
N VAL A 51 -0.75 -5.05 -15.55
CA VAL A 51 -0.15 -4.47 -16.76
C VAL A 51 -1.19 -3.71 -17.57
N SER A 52 -2.39 -4.25 -17.75
CA SER A 52 -3.47 -3.56 -18.47
C SER A 52 -3.95 -2.29 -17.77
N GLU A 53 -3.87 -2.26 -16.43
CA GLU A 53 -4.15 -1.09 -15.59
C GLU A 53 -2.99 -0.07 -15.58
N GLN A 54 -1.91 -0.31 -16.34
CA GLN A 54 -0.71 0.54 -16.39
C GLN A 54 -0.01 0.70 -15.03
N LEU A 55 -0.15 -0.29 -14.13
CA LEU A 55 0.49 -0.29 -12.82
C LEU A 55 1.82 -1.05 -12.80
N LEU A 56 1.98 -1.99 -13.73
CA LEU A 56 3.22 -2.71 -13.96
C LEU A 56 3.62 -2.62 -15.43
N THR A 57 4.91 -2.55 -15.68
CA THR A 57 5.52 -2.88 -16.97
C THR A 57 6.13 -4.27 -16.87
N ARG A 58 6.29 -4.94 -18.02
CA ARG A 58 6.86 -6.28 -18.09
C ARG A 58 8.04 -6.27 -19.05
N ASP A 59 9.14 -6.86 -18.59
CA ASP A 59 10.29 -7.20 -19.41
C ASP A 59 10.48 -8.73 -19.42
N GLY A 60 10.76 -9.29 -20.59
CA GLY A 60 10.89 -10.73 -20.79
C GLY A 60 9.58 -11.54 -20.76
N THR A 61 9.72 -12.86 -20.68
CA THR A 61 8.60 -13.82 -20.74
C THR A 61 8.71 -14.96 -19.72
N GLY A 62 7.63 -15.69 -19.50
CA GLY A 62 7.63 -16.87 -18.61
C GLY A 62 8.01 -16.55 -17.15
N ARG A 63 8.70 -17.50 -16.51
CA ARG A 63 9.20 -17.39 -15.13
C ARG A 63 10.43 -16.49 -15.01
N THR A 64 11.14 -16.22 -16.09
CA THR A 64 12.29 -15.30 -16.09
C THR A 64 11.91 -13.83 -16.31
N ALA A 65 10.62 -13.54 -16.51
CA ALA A 65 10.12 -12.18 -16.68
C ALA A 65 10.36 -11.35 -15.41
N VAL A 66 10.66 -10.07 -15.62
CA VAL A 66 10.75 -9.07 -14.55
C VAL A 66 9.62 -8.07 -14.78
N PHE A 67 8.80 -7.86 -13.76
CA PHE A 67 7.83 -6.78 -13.74
C PHE A 67 8.42 -5.59 -13.00
N ARG A 68 8.08 -4.37 -13.41
CA ARG A 68 8.46 -3.14 -12.70
C ARG A 68 7.24 -2.28 -12.45
N THR A 69 7.12 -1.72 -11.26
CA THR A 69 6.11 -0.72 -10.95
C THR A 69 6.24 0.50 -11.85
N THR A 70 5.10 1.00 -12.32
CA THR A 70 5.02 2.37 -12.86
C THR A 70 4.90 3.35 -11.70
N GLU A 71 4.98 4.66 -11.97
CA GLU A 71 4.72 5.69 -10.96
C GLU A 71 3.34 5.52 -10.30
N ALA A 72 2.31 5.17 -11.08
CA ALA A 72 0.98 4.88 -10.56
C ALA A 72 0.95 3.61 -9.70
N GLY A 73 1.66 2.55 -10.11
CA GLY A 73 1.83 1.33 -9.31
C GLY A 73 2.56 1.60 -7.99
N ASP A 74 3.60 2.43 -8.02
CA ASP A 74 4.36 2.83 -6.85
C ASP A 74 3.55 3.69 -5.89
N ALA A 75 2.71 4.61 -6.38
CA ALA A 75 1.83 5.39 -5.52
C ALA A 75 0.91 4.47 -4.68
N LEU A 76 0.34 3.43 -5.28
CA LEU A 76 -0.50 2.44 -4.59
C LEU A 76 0.31 1.58 -3.60
N ARG A 77 1.49 1.12 -4.01
CA ARG A 77 2.41 0.33 -3.19
C ARG A 77 2.89 1.14 -1.97
N LEU A 78 3.39 2.35 -2.19
CA LEU A 78 4.01 3.21 -1.19
C LEU A 78 2.99 3.84 -0.23
N GLY A 79 1.76 4.13 -0.67
CA GLY A 79 0.71 4.64 0.21
C GLY A 79 0.41 3.69 1.38
N SER A 80 0.46 2.38 1.12
CA SER A 80 0.30 1.37 2.17
C SER A 80 1.57 1.18 2.99
N LEU A 81 2.76 1.20 2.35
CA LEU A 81 4.03 1.04 3.06
C LEU A 81 4.35 2.19 4.02
N ARG A 82 4.08 3.45 3.63
CA ARG A 82 4.39 4.62 4.47
C ARG A 82 3.71 4.58 5.83
N ARG A 83 2.46 4.13 5.90
CA ARG A 83 1.73 3.98 7.18
C ARG A 83 2.34 2.87 8.03
N HIS A 84 2.70 1.73 7.44
CA HIS A 84 3.37 0.65 8.18
C HIS A 84 4.76 1.08 8.66
N GLU A 85 5.55 1.75 7.81
CA GLU A 85 6.84 2.29 8.22
C GLU A 85 6.71 3.30 9.35
N LEU A 86 5.70 4.18 9.31
CA LEU A 86 5.43 5.13 10.39
C LEU A 86 5.12 4.38 11.70
N ALA A 87 4.23 3.40 11.66
CA ALA A 87 3.90 2.59 12.84
C ALA A 87 5.15 1.88 13.41
N TYR A 88 5.93 1.20 12.56
CA TYR A 88 7.17 0.55 13.01
C TYR A 88 8.20 1.55 13.54
N ARG A 89 8.28 2.78 12.99
CA ARG A 89 9.17 3.83 13.53
C ARG A 89 8.70 4.31 14.89
N GLN A 90 7.40 4.46 15.12
CA GLN A 90 6.81 4.83 16.41
C GLN A 90 7.01 3.73 17.47
N ASP A 91 6.92 2.47 17.06
CA ASP A 91 7.11 1.32 17.96
C ASP A 91 8.59 1.00 18.26
N ARG A 92 9.54 1.61 17.54
CA ARG A 92 10.98 1.39 17.78
C ARG A 92 11.37 1.92 19.16
N ARG A 93 11.99 1.05 19.96
CA ARG A 93 12.55 1.41 21.27
C ARG A 93 13.43 2.66 21.17
N GLY A 94 13.15 3.66 22.02
CA GLY A 94 13.89 4.93 22.06
C GLY A 94 13.32 6.04 21.17
N GLN A 95 12.34 5.73 20.30
CA GLN A 95 11.54 6.71 19.57
C GLN A 95 10.20 6.92 20.30
N GLY A 96 10.28 7.29 21.59
CA GLY A 96 9.09 7.54 22.39
C GLY A 96 8.33 8.77 21.89
N TRP A 97 7.02 8.80 22.17
CA TRP A 97 6.19 9.98 21.94
C TRP A 97 6.76 11.19 22.69
N ASP A 98 6.79 12.35 22.04
CA ASP A 98 7.33 13.61 22.57
C ASP A 98 6.40 14.30 23.59
N GLY A 99 5.26 13.66 23.91
CA GLY A 99 4.28 14.18 24.85
C GLY A 99 3.33 15.22 24.26
N ARG A 100 3.38 15.49 22.94
CA ARG A 100 2.56 16.49 22.29
C ARG A 100 1.60 15.87 21.28
N TRP A 101 0.34 16.31 21.36
CA TRP A 101 -0.65 16.05 20.34
C TRP A 101 -0.69 17.24 19.39
N HIS A 102 -0.70 16.97 18.09
CA HIS A 102 -0.98 18.00 17.08
C HIS A 102 -2.44 17.90 16.66
N LEU A 103 -3.15 19.01 16.73
CA LEU A 103 -4.56 19.09 16.33
C LEU A 103 -4.69 19.94 15.07
N VAL A 104 -5.44 19.44 14.09
CA VAL A 104 -5.78 20.17 12.87
C VAL A 104 -7.30 20.28 12.77
N ALA A 105 -7.80 21.50 12.80
CA ALA A 105 -9.21 21.81 12.58
C ALA A 105 -9.38 22.59 11.27
N PHE A 106 -10.36 22.21 10.46
CA PHE A 106 -10.69 22.94 9.24
C PHE A 106 -12.19 22.96 8.98
N ALA A 107 -12.67 24.04 8.38
CA ALA A 107 -14.02 24.19 7.88
C ALA A 107 -13.97 24.46 6.37
N VAL A 108 -14.22 23.42 5.56
CA VAL A 108 -14.28 23.55 4.10
C VAL A 108 -15.75 23.49 3.67
N PRO A 109 -16.28 24.52 2.98
CA PRO A 109 -17.67 24.57 2.53
C PRO A 109 -18.05 23.37 1.64
N GLU A 110 -19.32 22.97 1.65
CA GLU A 110 -19.80 21.81 0.88
C GLU A 110 -19.57 21.96 -0.63
N GLN A 111 -19.66 23.18 -1.15
CA GLN A 111 -19.38 23.49 -2.55
C GLN A 111 -17.94 23.11 -2.95
N ARG A 112 -17.04 22.95 -1.98
CA ARG A 112 -15.63 22.55 -2.16
C ARG A 112 -15.33 21.16 -1.59
N ARG A 113 -16.32 20.26 -1.60
CA ARG A 113 -16.17 18.87 -1.12
C ARG A 113 -14.91 18.17 -1.63
N SER A 114 -14.54 18.32 -2.90
CA SER A 114 -13.32 17.71 -3.44
C SER A 114 -12.01 18.25 -2.82
N ALA A 115 -11.98 19.49 -2.32
CA ALA A 115 -10.85 20.03 -1.59
C ALA A 115 -10.82 19.50 -0.14
N ARG A 116 -12.00 19.36 0.47
CA ARG A 116 -12.17 18.76 1.79
C ARG A 116 -11.68 17.32 1.83
N ASP A 117 -12.10 16.52 0.85
CA ASP A 117 -11.73 15.10 0.75
C ASP A 117 -10.22 14.95 0.56
N ARG A 118 -9.61 15.75 -0.34
CA ARG A 118 -8.15 15.77 -0.51
C ARG A 118 -7.39 16.17 0.76
N LEU A 119 -7.89 17.13 1.55
CA LEU A 119 -7.26 17.52 2.80
C LEU A 119 -7.35 16.39 3.84
N ARG A 120 -8.51 15.73 3.93
CA ARG A 120 -8.69 14.55 4.77
C ARG A 120 -7.71 13.45 4.40
N ASP A 121 -7.62 13.11 3.12
CA ASP A 121 -6.75 12.02 2.65
C ASP A 121 -5.29 12.32 3.00
N ARG A 122 -4.84 13.56 2.84
CA ARG A 122 -3.49 13.99 3.25
C ARG A 122 -3.24 13.88 4.76
N LEU A 123 -4.22 14.22 5.59
CA LEU A 123 -4.09 14.10 7.05
C LEU A 123 -4.00 12.64 7.48
N LEU A 124 -4.81 11.76 6.88
CA LEU A 124 -4.75 10.33 7.12
C LEU A 124 -3.41 9.73 6.67
N ASP A 125 -2.91 10.13 5.50
CA ASP A 125 -1.60 9.69 4.99
C ASP A 125 -0.43 10.15 5.87
N ALA A 126 -0.58 11.31 6.53
CA ALA A 126 0.40 11.84 7.49
C ALA A 126 0.33 11.16 8.88
N GLY A 127 -0.64 10.26 9.11
CA GLY A 127 -0.83 9.58 10.38
C GLY A 127 -1.86 10.23 11.32
N GLY A 128 -2.60 11.24 10.85
CA GLY A 128 -3.68 11.86 11.60
C GLY A 128 -4.90 10.95 11.73
N ALA A 129 -5.50 10.91 12.92
CA ALA A 129 -6.76 10.22 13.21
C ALA A 129 -7.91 11.23 13.32
N ALA A 130 -9.09 10.88 12.79
CA ALA A 130 -10.26 11.74 12.88
C ALA A 130 -10.88 11.68 14.28
N ILE A 131 -11.09 12.84 14.90
CA ILE A 131 -11.93 12.99 16.11
C ILE A 131 -13.38 13.25 15.70
N ASN A 132 -13.60 14.11 14.69
CA ASN A 132 -14.91 14.38 14.09
C ASN A 132 -14.75 14.86 12.62
N ASN A 133 -15.87 15.18 11.96
CA ASN A 133 -15.86 15.77 10.62
C ASN A 133 -15.25 17.19 10.65
N GLY A 134 -13.93 17.27 10.49
CA GLY A 134 -13.17 18.52 10.41
C GLY A 134 -12.11 18.70 11.51
N LEU A 135 -12.00 17.77 12.46
CA LEU A 135 -10.98 17.77 13.52
C LEU A 135 -10.17 16.46 13.49
N TYR A 136 -8.85 16.59 13.40
CA TYR A 136 -7.90 15.49 13.34
C TYR A 136 -6.80 15.67 14.40
N VAL A 137 -6.24 14.55 14.85
CA VAL A 137 -5.18 14.48 15.86
C VAL A 137 -4.06 13.53 15.42
N SER A 138 -2.80 13.85 15.72
CA SER A 138 -1.63 12.97 15.52
C SER A 138 -0.67 13.05 16.69
#